data_AF-A0A949XTX2-F1
#
_entry.id   AF-A0A949XTX2-F1
#
_cell.length_a   1.000
_cell.length_b   1.000
_cell.length_c   1.000
_cell.angle_alpha   90.00
_cell.angle_beta   90.00
_cell.angle_gamma   90.00
#
_symmetry.space_group_name_H-M   'P 1'
#
loop_
_entity.id
_entity.type
_entity.pdbx_description
1 polymer ?
#
loop_
_entity_poly.entity_id
_entity_poly.type
_entity_poly.pdbx_seq_one_letter_code
_entity_poly.pdbx_strand_id
1 'polypeptide(L)'
;MKSLTSLQLLVLGALALFLWGHSGGLLTSPAVPPARVPAPVAVDLETQGQPEAAEGLSVPIDPGTRVTDAEIRPRDPFASGPLASAAPSPARTRNERTIAGRLSATEERALADARLQLEREVADWITPEVPAGPSTGPSNPLTTGVASTRLPYRWRVPKPLIDRLIRETRTKPIARDYGTVYEAAIVAEFSAEDRAAIIAAYQRDLVAYRLALLAGIIGFVLTCLAALAGYIRADEATRGYYTNWLRALAAVGVGASGVLIYQLLA
;
A
#
# COMPACT_ATOMS: atom_id res chain seq x y z
N MET A 1 47.84 4.12 -15.62
CA MET A 1 46.68 3.72 -16.45
C MET A 1 45.80 2.61 -15.83
N LYS A 2 46.30 1.73 -14.93
CA LYS A 2 45.49 0.68 -14.28
C LYS A 2 44.48 1.16 -13.20
N SER A 3 44.62 2.37 -12.65
CA SER A 3 43.71 2.86 -11.61
C SER A 3 42.38 3.40 -12.15
N LEU A 4 42.34 3.85 -13.41
CA LEU A 4 41.14 4.44 -14.00
C LEU A 4 40.05 3.38 -14.26
N THR A 5 40.45 2.18 -14.69
CA THR A 5 39.54 1.05 -14.94
C THR A 5 38.95 0.48 -13.65
N SER A 6 39.72 0.50 -12.56
CA SER A 6 39.23 0.04 -11.25
C SER A 6 38.17 0.98 -10.67
N LEU A 7 38.35 2.29 -10.84
CA LEU A 7 37.34 3.28 -10.43
C LEU A 7 36.05 3.18 -11.26
N GLN A 8 36.18 2.96 -12.58
CA GLN A 8 35.01 2.76 -13.46
C GLN A 8 34.21 1.51 -13.08
N LEU A 9 34.87 0.40 -12.75
CA LEU A 9 34.18 -0.82 -12.33
C LEU A 9 33.47 -0.65 -10.99
N LEU A 10 34.03 0.14 -10.07
CA LEU A 10 33.42 0.40 -8.76
C LEU A 10 32.19 1.32 -8.89
N VAL A 11 32.28 2.36 -9.73
CA VAL A 11 31.14 3.23 -10.04
C VAL A 11 30.05 2.47 -10.79
N LEU A 12 30.40 1.67 -11.80
CA LEU A 12 29.43 0.82 -12.52
C LEU A 12 28.81 -0.24 -11.60
N GLY A 13 29.57 -0.82 -10.68
CA GLY A 13 29.06 -1.78 -9.69
C GLY A 13 28.09 -1.15 -8.70
N ALA A 14 28.39 0.06 -8.21
CA ALA A 14 27.49 0.81 -7.33
C ALA A 14 26.21 1.22 -8.06
N LEU A 15 26.32 1.65 -9.32
CA LEU A 15 25.18 2.05 -10.15
C LEU A 15 24.32 0.85 -10.56
N ALA A 16 24.94 -0.31 -10.80
CA ALA A 16 24.25 -1.57 -11.04
C ALA A 16 23.52 -2.08 -9.78
N LEU A 17 24.13 -2.01 -8.59
CA LEU A 17 23.46 -2.35 -7.33
C LEU A 17 22.30 -1.40 -7.00
N PHE A 18 22.44 -0.11 -7.33
CA PHE A 18 21.38 0.87 -7.15
C PHE A 18 20.21 0.63 -8.11
N LEU A 19 20.48 0.34 -9.38
CA LEU A 19 19.46 -0.04 -10.38
C LEU A 19 18.81 -1.39 -10.05
N TRP A 20 19.57 -2.37 -9.55
CA TRP A 20 19.04 -3.66 -9.12
C TRP A 20 18.15 -3.53 -7.89
N GLY A 21 18.52 -2.67 -6.93
CA GLY A 21 17.71 -2.36 -5.75
C GLY A 21 16.40 -1.63 -6.07
N HIS A 22 16.38 -0.78 -7.10
CA HIS A 22 15.14 -0.13 -7.57
C HIS A 22 14.24 -1.03 -8.41
N SER A 23 14.81 -2.04 -9.09
CA SER A 23 14.03 -2.96 -9.92
C SER A 23 13.27 -4.03 -9.12
N GLY A 24 13.67 -4.27 -7.86
CA GLY A 24 12.97 -5.20 -6.95
C GLY A 24 11.66 -4.66 -6.35
N GLY A 25 11.29 -3.40 -6.66
CA GLY A 25 10.10 -2.72 -6.17
C GLY A 25 8.80 -3.03 -6.94
N LEU A 26 8.82 -3.97 -7.89
CA LEU A 26 7.61 -4.73 -8.19
C LEU A 26 7.38 -5.67 -7.00
N LEU A 27 6.96 -5.06 -5.88
CA LEU A 27 6.27 -5.75 -4.80
C LEU A 27 5.11 -6.45 -5.47
N THR A 28 5.34 -7.71 -5.82
CA THR A 28 4.30 -8.70 -5.98
C THR A 28 3.55 -8.56 -4.66
N SER A 29 2.40 -7.88 -4.69
CA SER A 29 1.43 -7.99 -3.61
C SER A 29 1.36 -9.49 -3.33
N PRO A 30 1.67 -9.97 -2.11
CA PRO A 30 1.55 -11.38 -1.82
C PRO A 30 0.16 -11.76 -2.34
N ALA A 31 0.13 -12.72 -3.27
CA ALA A 31 -1.12 -13.13 -3.89
C ALA A 31 -2.06 -13.44 -2.74
N VAL A 32 -3.07 -12.58 -2.54
CA VAL A 32 -4.12 -12.87 -1.58
C VAL A 32 -4.66 -14.20 -2.07
N PRO A 33 -4.47 -15.31 -1.32
CA PRO A 33 -4.98 -16.59 -1.77
C PRO A 33 -6.46 -16.36 -2.07
N PRO A 34 -6.94 -16.71 -3.28
CA PRO A 34 -8.33 -16.48 -3.63
C PRO A 34 -9.16 -17.06 -2.49
N ALA A 35 -10.07 -16.24 -1.95
CA ALA A 35 -10.99 -16.70 -0.91
C ALA A 35 -11.54 -18.04 -1.38
N ARG A 36 -11.17 -19.10 -0.67
CA ARG A 36 -11.47 -20.48 -1.02
C ARG A 36 -12.99 -20.57 -1.00
N VAL A 37 -13.61 -20.40 -2.17
CA VAL A 37 -15.01 -20.76 -2.36
C VAL A 37 -15.04 -22.24 -1.98
N PRO A 38 -15.76 -22.65 -0.93
CA PRO A 38 -15.83 -24.05 -0.56
C PRO A 38 -16.41 -24.77 -1.77
N ALA A 39 -15.56 -25.53 -2.46
CA ALA A 39 -16.02 -26.50 -3.43
C ALA A 39 -17.03 -27.41 -2.71
N PRO A 40 -18.13 -27.82 -3.37
CA PRO A 40 -19.04 -28.78 -2.80
C PRO A 40 -18.21 -30.01 -2.38
N VAL A 41 -18.32 -30.35 -1.10
CA VAL A 41 -17.61 -31.45 -0.48
C VAL A 41 -18.04 -32.75 -1.18
N ALA A 42 -17.25 -33.18 -2.16
CA ALA A 42 -17.22 -34.57 -2.56
C ALA A 42 -16.38 -35.29 -1.51
N VAL A 43 -17.06 -36.02 -0.63
CA VAL A 43 -16.45 -36.91 0.35
C VAL A 43 -15.87 -38.08 -0.42
N ASP A 44 -14.58 -38.01 -0.78
CA ASP A 44 -13.81 -39.20 -1.12
C ASP A 44 -13.05 -39.66 0.13
N LEU A 45 -13.52 -40.81 0.65
CA LEU A 45 -12.76 -41.69 1.53
C LEU A 45 -11.52 -42.21 0.78
N GLU A 46 -10.50 -42.57 1.55
CA GLU A 46 -9.24 -43.25 1.15
C GLU A 46 -8.07 -42.33 0.79
N THR A 47 -7.21 -42.07 1.79
CA THR A 47 -5.78 -42.43 1.74
C THR A 47 -5.20 -42.33 3.15
N GLN A 48 -4.98 -43.50 3.75
CA GLN A 48 -4.15 -43.67 4.94
C GLN A 48 -2.67 -43.51 4.57
N GLY A 49 -1.91 -42.82 5.43
CA GLY A 49 -0.59 -43.29 5.84
C GLY A 49 0.63 -42.76 5.09
N GLN A 50 1.16 -41.62 5.53
CA GLN A 50 2.61 -41.43 5.58
C GLN A 50 2.99 -40.46 6.71
N PRO A 51 3.63 -40.93 7.80
CA PRO A 51 4.19 -40.05 8.82
C PRO A 51 5.50 -39.44 8.30
N GLU A 52 5.48 -38.12 8.08
CA GLU A 52 6.68 -37.34 7.78
C GLU A 52 7.51 -37.21 9.06
N ALA A 53 8.76 -37.65 9.01
CA ALA A 53 9.72 -37.57 10.10
C ALA A 53 10.12 -36.10 10.32
N ALA A 54 9.50 -35.44 11.30
CA ALA A 54 9.88 -34.11 11.75
C ALA A 54 11.21 -34.21 12.53
N GLU A 55 12.30 -33.81 11.90
CA GLU A 55 13.59 -33.62 12.57
C GLU A 55 13.48 -32.46 13.57
N GLY A 56 13.87 -32.77 14.81
CA GLY A 56 13.58 -31.99 16.00
C GLY A 56 14.17 -30.58 16.03
N LEU A 57 13.30 -29.62 16.35
CA LEU A 57 13.70 -28.37 16.98
C LEU A 57 13.50 -28.54 18.50
N SER A 58 14.61 -28.66 19.23
CA SER A 58 14.61 -28.80 20.69
C SER A 58 14.14 -27.51 21.35
N VAL A 59 12.85 -27.42 21.66
CA VAL A 59 12.33 -26.36 22.52
C VAL A 59 12.72 -26.70 23.97
N PRO A 60 13.45 -25.83 24.69
CA PRO A 60 13.76 -26.05 26.10
C PRO A 60 12.45 -26.09 26.91
N ILE A 61 12.11 -27.28 27.42
CA ILE A 61 10.98 -27.47 28.32
C ILE A 61 11.47 -27.09 29.71
N ASP A 62 10.98 -25.96 30.23
CA ASP A 62 11.27 -25.51 31.59
C ASP A 62 10.55 -26.45 32.58
N PRO A 63 11.27 -27.22 33.42
CA PRO A 63 10.67 -28.21 34.30
C PRO A 63 10.05 -27.52 35.52
N GLY A 64 8.82 -27.04 35.40
CA GLY A 64 8.12 -26.39 36.51
C GLY A 64 6.62 -26.15 36.32
N THR A 65 6.12 -26.02 35.10
CA THR A 65 4.68 -25.82 34.84
C THR A 65 3.95 -27.15 34.73
N ARG A 66 3.66 -27.77 35.88
CA ARG A 66 2.68 -28.86 35.95
C ARG A 66 1.28 -28.30 35.72
N VAL A 67 0.84 -28.27 34.47
CA VAL A 67 -0.59 -28.14 34.12
C VAL A 67 -1.27 -29.44 34.58
N THR A 68 -1.71 -29.46 35.84
CA THR A 68 -2.30 -30.65 36.46
C THR A 68 -3.83 -30.63 36.48
N ASP A 69 -4.48 -29.52 36.12
CA ASP A 69 -5.94 -29.37 36.19
C ASP A 69 -6.56 -28.74 34.93
N ALA A 70 -6.07 -29.12 33.74
CA ALA A 70 -6.86 -28.90 32.52
C ALA A 70 -7.79 -30.10 32.32
N GLU A 71 -8.96 -30.08 32.98
CA GLU A 71 -10.04 -31.03 32.72
C GLU A 71 -10.52 -30.84 31.27
N ILE A 72 -9.99 -31.65 30.36
CA ILE A 72 -10.42 -31.70 28.96
C ILE A 72 -11.78 -32.39 28.96
N ARG A 73 -12.86 -31.62 29.12
CA ARG A 73 -14.21 -32.16 28.87
C ARG A 73 -14.35 -32.46 27.38
N PRO A 74 -14.59 -33.72 26.97
CA PRO A 74 -14.91 -34.02 25.60
C PRO A 74 -16.14 -33.22 25.20
N ARG A 75 -16.02 -32.43 24.13
CA ARG A 75 -17.10 -31.61 23.61
C ARG A 75 -18.23 -32.55 23.18
N ASP A 76 -19.33 -32.51 23.92
CA ASP A 76 -20.49 -33.36 23.69
C ASP A 76 -21.06 -33.06 22.30
N PRO A 77 -20.98 -34.00 21.33
CA PRO A 77 -21.43 -33.76 19.96
C PRO A 77 -22.96 -33.63 19.84
N PHE A 78 -23.70 -33.88 20.93
CA PHE A 78 -25.16 -33.85 20.97
C PHE A 78 -25.73 -32.75 21.88
N ALA A 79 -24.90 -31.86 22.41
CA ALA A 79 -25.36 -30.65 23.08
C ALA A 79 -25.87 -29.62 22.06
N SER A 80 -26.89 -30.00 21.29
CA SER A 80 -27.77 -29.13 20.54
C SER A 80 -28.63 -28.37 21.54
N GLY A 81 -28.03 -27.37 22.20
CA GLY A 81 -28.80 -26.38 22.93
C GLY A 81 -29.88 -25.83 21.99
N PRO A 82 -31.11 -25.59 22.48
CA PRO A 82 -32.19 -25.05 21.66
C PRO A 82 -31.63 -23.85 20.90
N LEU A 83 -31.71 -23.91 19.56
CA LEU A 83 -31.31 -22.85 18.64
C LEU A 83 -31.84 -21.54 19.23
N ALA A 84 -30.97 -20.84 19.96
CA ALA A 84 -31.29 -19.54 20.50
C ALA A 84 -31.58 -18.73 19.26
N SER A 85 -32.87 -18.44 19.06
CA SER A 85 -33.39 -17.74 17.88
C SER A 85 -32.47 -16.55 17.70
N ALA A 86 -31.62 -16.63 16.67
CA ALA A 86 -30.51 -15.70 16.51
C ALA A 86 -31.13 -14.32 16.54
N ALA A 87 -30.82 -13.54 17.59
CA ALA A 87 -31.39 -12.22 17.76
C ALA A 87 -31.25 -11.51 16.42
N PRO A 88 -32.32 -10.89 15.89
CA PRO A 88 -32.31 -10.29 14.57
C PRO A 88 -31.08 -9.40 14.49
N SER A 89 -30.13 -9.74 13.61
CA SER A 89 -28.92 -8.96 13.43
C SER A 89 -29.36 -7.51 13.30
N PRO A 90 -28.79 -6.59 14.10
CA PRO A 90 -29.23 -5.20 14.10
C PRO A 90 -29.22 -4.73 12.66
N ALA A 91 -30.35 -4.19 12.20
CA ALA A 91 -30.56 -3.81 10.82
C ALA A 91 -29.37 -2.95 10.38
N ARG A 92 -28.48 -3.54 9.55
CA ARG A 92 -27.36 -2.81 8.97
C ARG A 92 -27.99 -1.64 8.22
N THR A 93 -27.76 -0.43 8.69
CA THR A 93 -28.15 0.79 7.99
C THR A 93 -27.32 0.85 6.71
N ARG A 94 -27.84 0.25 5.63
CA ARG A 94 -27.23 0.29 4.31
C ARG A 94 -27.45 1.69 3.75
N ASN A 95 -26.38 2.44 3.64
CA ASN A 95 -26.40 3.74 2.99
C ASN A 95 -26.10 3.52 1.51
N GLU A 96 -27.13 3.16 0.75
CA GLU A 96 -27.07 3.12 -0.70
C GLU A 96 -27.11 4.55 -1.24
N ARG A 97 -26.16 4.90 -2.09
CA ARG A 97 -26.13 6.18 -2.79
C ARG A 97 -25.97 5.95 -4.28
N THR A 98 -26.77 6.66 -5.06
CA THR A 98 -26.65 6.67 -6.52
C THR A 98 -25.82 7.86 -6.94
N ILE A 99 -24.70 7.59 -7.61
CA ILE A 99 -23.74 8.59 -8.06
C ILE A 99 -23.81 8.63 -9.59
N ALA A 100 -24.32 9.74 -10.12
CA ALA A 100 -24.39 9.98 -11.55
C ALA A 100 -23.07 10.55 -12.07
N GLY A 101 -22.56 9.98 -13.16
CA GLY A 101 -21.44 10.52 -13.93
C GLY A 101 -21.86 11.69 -14.80
N ARG A 102 -20.88 12.27 -15.51
CA ARG A 102 -21.14 13.32 -16.50
C ARG A 102 -21.70 12.71 -17.79
N LEU A 103 -22.54 13.48 -18.49
CA LEU A 103 -23.01 13.12 -19.83
C LEU A 103 -21.83 13.06 -20.80
N SER A 104 -21.68 11.93 -21.46
CA SER A 104 -20.57 11.67 -22.38
C SER A 104 -21.07 11.12 -23.72
N ALA A 105 -20.37 11.42 -24.80
CA ALA A 105 -20.74 10.95 -26.15
C ALA A 105 -20.59 9.43 -26.32
N THR A 106 -19.79 8.79 -25.47
CA THR A 106 -19.60 7.33 -25.46
C THR A 106 -19.92 6.76 -24.09
N GLU A 107 -20.46 5.53 -24.09
CA GLU A 107 -20.77 4.79 -22.86
C GLU A 107 -19.53 4.60 -21.98
N GLU A 108 -18.40 4.21 -22.57
CA GLU A 108 -17.14 3.99 -21.85
C GLU A 108 -16.68 5.25 -21.10
N ARG A 109 -16.77 6.43 -21.73
CA ARG A 109 -16.42 7.71 -21.06
C ARG A 109 -17.42 8.06 -19.96
N ALA A 110 -18.71 7.83 -20.17
CA ALA A 110 -19.73 8.07 -19.15
C ALA A 110 -19.46 7.21 -17.90
N LEU A 111 -19.13 5.93 -18.09
CA LEU A 111 -18.79 5.01 -16.99
C LEU A 111 -17.49 5.43 -16.29
N ALA A 112 -16.44 5.78 -17.05
CA ALA A 112 -15.19 6.28 -16.48
C ALA A 112 -15.41 7.55 -15.63
N ASP A 113 -16.25 8.47 -16.10
CA ASP A 113 -16.61 9.69 -15.37
C ASP A 113 -17.41 9.38 -14.09
N ALA A 114 -18.40 8.48 -14.17
CA ALA A 114 -19.17 8.02 -13.00
C ALA A 114 -18.25 7.37 -11.96
N ARG A 115 -17.28 6.56 -12.41
CA ARG A 115 -16.29 5.94 -11.54
C ARG A 115 -15.42 7.00 -10.87
N LEU A 116 -14.88 7.96 -11.61
CA LEU A 116 -14.10 9.08 -11.04
C LEU A 116 -14.90 9.87 -10.00
N GLN A 117 -16.20 10.06 -10.22
CA GLN A 117 -17.08 10.74 -9.26
C GLN A 117 -17.28 9.88 -7.99
N LEU A 118 -17.44 8.57 -8.13
CA LEU A 118 -17.44 7.64 -7.00
C LEU A 118 -16.13 7.71 -6.20
N GLU A 119 -14.97 7.76 -6.86
CA GLU A 119 -13.69 7.86 -6.13
C GLU A 119 -13.60 9.15 -5.29
N ARG A 120 -14.15 10.27 -5.80
CA ARG A 120 -14.23 11.54 -5.07
C ARG A 120 -15.18 11.46 -3.88
N GLU A 121 -16.38 10.94 -4.06
CA GLU A 121 -17.36 10.73 -2.99
C GLU A 121 -16.81 9.82 -1.88
N VAL A 122 -16.09 8.76 -2.26
CA VAL A 122 -15.41 7.87 -1.30
C VAL A 122 -14.33 8.62 -0.53
N ALA A 123 -13.52 9.44 -1.20
CA ALA A 123 -12.50 10.27 -0.55
C ALA A 123 -13.12 11.26 0.45
N ASP A 124 -14.21 11.94 0.06
CA ASP A 124 -14.94 12.88 0.93
C ASP A 124 -15.57 12.16 2.13
N TRP A 125 -16.08 10.94 1.93
CA TRP A 125 -16.66 10.12 2.99
C TRP A 125 -15.61 9.62 4.02
N ILE A 126 -14.38 9.36 3.59
CA ILE A 126 -13.28 8.89 4.47
C ILE A 126 -12.57 10.05 5.19
N THR A 127 -12.65 11.26 4.63
CA THR A 127 -12.01 12.47 5.15
C THR A 127 -12.10 12.70 6.66
N PRO A 128 -13.23 12.52 7.37
CA PRO A 128 -13.31 12.85 8.79
C PRO A 128 -12.39 12.00 9.71
N GLU A 129 -11.92 10.84 9.25
CA GLU A 129 -11.08 9.94 10.07
C GLU A 129 -9.61 9.93 9.67
N VAL A 130 -9.27 10.47 8.50
CA VAL A 130 -7.88 10.60 8.09
C VAL A 130 -7.37 11.92 8.66
N PRO A 131 -6.46 11.90 9.66
CA PRO A 131 -5.91 13.14 10.20
C PRO A 131 -5.30 13.91 9.04
N ALA A 132 -5.80 15.14 8.83
CA ALA A 132 -5.17 16.06 7.91
C ALA A 132 -3.69 16.09 8.29
N GLY A 133 -2.82 15.69 7.36
CA GLY A 133 -1.39 15.74 7.60
C GLY A 133 -1.00 17.15 8.07
N PRO A 134 0.11 17.31 8.81
CA PRO A 134 0.54 18.62 9.29
C PRO A 134 0.56 19.57 8.09
N SER A 135 -0.31 20.58 8.10
CA SER A 135 -0.43 21.53 7.01
C SER A 135 0.84 22.40 7.01
N THR A 136 1.92 21.92 6.40
CA THR A 136 3.22 22.59 6.37
C THR A 136 3.28 23.71 5.34
N GLY A 137 2.15 24.12 4.76
CA GLY A 137 2.06 25.31 3.93
C GLY A 137 1.79 26.56 4.78
N PRO A 138 2.42 27.71 4.49
CA PRO A 138 2.03 28.98 5.09
C PRO A 138 0.56 29.22 4.75
N SER A 139 -0.27 29.25 5.79
CA SER A 139 -1.70 29.54 5.69
C SER A 139 -1.88 30.89 5.01
N ASN A 140 -2.16 30.92 3.71
CA ASN A 140 -2.62 32.11 3.03
C ASN A 140 -4.01 32.45 3.61
N PRO A 141 -4.18 33.55 4.36
CA PRO A 141 -5.33 33.72 5.24
C PRO A 141 -6.61 34.21 4.53
N LEU A 142 -6.78 34.06 3.21
CA LEU A 142 -7.89 34.72 2.51
C LEU A 142 -8.61 33.92 1.42
N THR A 143 -8.66 32.59 1.56
CA THR A 143 -9.57 31.77 0.74
C THR A 143 -10.58 31.07 1.65
N THR A 144 -11.60 31.81 2.07
CA THR A 144 -12.80 31.30 2.75
C THR A 144 -13.63 30.52 1.72
N GLY A 145 -13.23 29.30 1.41
CA GLY A 145 -13.88 28.50 0.38
C GLY A 145 -13.43 27.06 0.44
N VAL A 146 -14.12 26.30 1.29
CA VAL A 146 -14.07 24.83 1.40
C VAL A 146 -12.67 24.30 1.73
N ALA A 147 -12.43 24.04 3.02
CA ALA A 147 -11.31 23.24 3.47
C ALA A 147 -11.49 21.79 2.99
N SER A 148 -11.28 21.56 1.68
CA SER A 148 -11.12 20.22 1.14
C SER A 148 -9.86 19.66 1.77
N THR A 149 -10.02 18.79 2.76
CA THR A 149 -8.96 18.01 3.38
C THR A 149 -8.30 17.19 2.28
N ARG A 150 -7.25 17.74 1.68
CA ARG A 150 -6.52 17.07 0.61
C ARG A 150 -5.78 15.91 1.28
N LEU A 151 -6.27 14.69 1.04
CA LEU A 151 -5.46 13.48 1.17
C LEU A 151 -4.08 13.76 0.55
N PRO A 152 -2.98 13.21 1.09
CA PRO A 152 -1.65 13.39 0.49
C PRO A 152 -1.78 13.16 -1.02
N TYR A 153 -1.39 14.17 -1.80
CA TYR A 153 -1.81 14.48 -3.20
C TYR A 153 -1.77 13.30 -4.21
N ARG A 154 -1.24 12.15 -3.82
CA ARG A 154 -1.02 10.99 -4.67
C ARG A 154 -1.69 9.70 -4.20
N TRP A 155 -2.31 9.64 -3.02
CA TRP A 155 -2.98 8.41 -2.62
C TRP A 155 -4.28 8.22 -3.40
N ARG A 156 -4.41 7.07 -4.05
CA ARG A 156 -5.62 6.64 -4.77
C ARG A 156 -6.19 5.43 -4.06
N VAL A 157 -7.51 5.40 -3.87
CA VAL A 157 -8.18 4.23 -3.30
C VAL A 157 -7.92 3.02 -4.20
N PRO A 158 -7.45 1.88 -3.65
CA PRO A 158 -7.23 0.69 -4.45
C PRO A 158 -8.49 0.28 -5.22
N LYS A 159 -8.37 0.10 -6.55
CA LYS A 159 -9.47 -0.33 -7.43
C LYS A 159 -10.33 -1.47 -6.87
N PRO A 160 -9.77 -2.59 -6.33
CA PRO A 160 -10.59 -3.69 -5.83
C PRO A 160 -11.45 -3.30 -4.62
N LEU A 161 -11.07 -2.27 -3.85
CA LEU A 161 -11.89 -1.77 -2.75
C LEU A 161 -13.03 -0.90 -3.28
N ILE A 162 -12.80 -0.09 -4.32
CA ILE A 162 -13.87 0.66 -4.98
C ILE A 162 -14.86 -0.29 -5.65
N ASP A 163 -14.36 -1.30 -6.36
CA ASP A 163 -15.21 -2.26 -7.08
C ASP A 163 -16.14 -3.04 -6.14
N ARG A 164 -15.75 -3.24 -4.87
CA ARG A 164 -16.59 -3.86 -3.84
C ARG A 164 -17.75 -2.95 -3.39
N LEU A 165 -17.58 -1.63 -3.47
CA LEU A 165 -18.63 -0.67 -3.15
C LEU A 165 -19.71 -0.64 -4.24
N ILE A 166 -19.36 -0.98 -5.48
CA ILE A 166 -20.27 -0.96 -6.63
C ILE A 166 -21.24 -2.13 -6.53
N ARG A 167 -22.51 -1.84 -6.32
CA ARG A 167 -23.59 -2.84 -6.37
C ARG A 167 -24.14 -3.00 -7.77
N GLU A 168 -24.37 -1.88 -8.42
CA GLU A 168 -24.99 -1.85 -9.74
C GLU A 168 -24.45 -0.68 -10.56
N THR A 169 -24.23 -0.92 -11.84
CA THR A 169 -23.88 0.11 -12.82
C THR A 169 -24.99 0.16 -13.86
N ARG A 170 -25.59 1.33 -14.05
CA ARG A 170 -26.65 1.57 -15.03
C ARG A 170 -26.18 2.60 -16.05
N THR A 171 -26.26 2.26 -17.33
CA THR A 171 -26.06 3.22 -18.42
C THR A 171 -27.41 3.55 -19.05
N LYS A 172 -27.76 4.84 -19.15
CA LYS A 172 -28.96 5.31 -19.83
C LYS A 172 -28.58 6.08 -21.09
N PRO A 173 -28.98 5.61 -22.29
CA PRO A 173 -28.88 6.42 -23.49
C PRO A 173 -29.94 7.53 -23.46
N ILE A 174 -29.54 8.76 -23.76
CA ILE A 174 -30.38 9.95 -23.81
C ILE A 174 -30.27 10.54 -25.21
N ALA A 175 -31.36 10.48 -25.97
CA ALA A 175 -31.44 11.12 -27.28
C ALA A 175 -31.51 12.65 -27.10
N ARG A 176 -30.59 13.37 -27.75
CA ARG A 176 -30.56 14.84 -27.85
C ARG A 176 -30.55 15.24 -29.32
N ASP A 177 -30.82 16.50 -29.59
CA ASP A 177 -30.90 17.05 -30.96
C ASP A 177 -29.58 16.93 -31.75
N TYR A 178 -28.46 16.75 -31.04
CA TYR A 178 -27.11 16.60 -31.58
C TYR A 178 -26.55 15.18 -31.51
N GLY A 179 -27.36 14.19 -31.15
CA GLY A 179 -26.97 12.77 -31.09
C GLY A 179 -27.33 12.07 -29.78
N THR A 180 -27.02 10.78 -29.70
CA THR A 180 -27.19 9.98 -28.48
C THR A 180 -26.04 10.24 -27.52
N VAL A 181 -26.34 10.74 -26.34
CA VAL A 181 -25.39 10.83 -25.22
C VAL A 181 -25.69 9.77 -24.18
N TYR A 182 -24.68 9.37 -23.42
CA TYR A 182 -24.80 8.36 -22.39
C TYR A 182 -24.62 8.99 -21.01
N GLU A 183 -25.50 8.65 -20.08
CA GLU A 183 -25.37 8.93 -18.66
C GLU A 183 -25.15 7.61 -17.93
N ALA A 184 -24.04 7.48 -17.20
CA ALA A 184 -23.81 6.33 -16.34
C ALA A 184 -24.11 6.71 -14.89
N ALA A 185 -24.86 5.87 -14.19
CA ALA A 185 -25.13 5.99 -12.77
C ALA A 185 -24.64 4.73 -12.06
N ILE A 186 -23.87 4.91 -11.00
CA ILE A 186 -23.36 3.83 -10.16
C ILE A 186 -24.13 3.86 -8.84
N VAL A 187 -24.76 2.74 -8.49
CA VAL A 187 -25.34 2.51 -7.17
C VAL A 187 -24.25 1.90 -6.31
N ALA A 188 -23.78 2.66 -5.32
CA ALA A 188 -22.75 2.25 -4.40
C ALA A 188 -23.32 2.06 -2.98
N GLU A 189 -22.89 1.01 -2.29
CA GLU A 189 -23.23 0.77 -0.90
C GLU A 189 -22.06 1.20 0.00
N PHE A 190 -22.33 2.14 0.91
CA PHE A 190 -21.35 2.61 1.87
C PHE A 190 -21.58 1.92 3.22
N SER A 191 -20.76 0.91 3.51
CA SER A 191 -20.79 0.20 4.81
C SER A 191 -19.64 0.62 5.73
N ALA A 192 -19.84 0.49 7.04
CA ALA A 192 -18.77 0.73 8.02
C ALA A 192 -17.59 -0.25 7.87
N GLU A 193 -17.87 -1.47 7.40
CA GLU A 193 -16.86 -2.51 7.16
C GLU A 193 -15.94 -2.11 6.00
N ASP A 194 -16.51 -1.64 4.89
CA ASP A 194 -15.75 -1.17 3.74
C ASP A 194 -14.93 0.08 4.08
N ARG A 195 -15.50 0.98 4.89
CA ARG A 195 -14.77 2.15 5.40
C ARG A 195 -13.52 1.75 6.16
N ALA A 196 -13.66 0.83 7.11
CA ALA A 196 -12.54 0.32 7.90
C ALA A 196 -11.49 -0.36 7.02
N ALA A 197 -11.92 -1.13 6.01
CA ALA A 197 -11.01 -1.76 5.06
C ALA A 197 -10.20 -0.74 4.24
N ILE A 198 -10.84 0.33 3.78
CA ILE A 198 -10.14 1.39 3.03
C ILE A 198 -9.18 2.17 3.93
N ILE A 199 -9.57 2.48 5.17
CA ILE A 199 -8.69 3.15 6.14
C ILE A 199 -7.49 2.27 6.48
N ALA A 200 -7.69 0.97 6.68
CA ALA A 200 -6.60 0.03 6.94
C ALA A 200 -5.62 -0.05 5.76
N ALA A 201 -6.12 -0.02 4.52
CA ALA A 201 -5.27 0.04 3.33
C ALA A 201 -4.46 1.34 3.28
N TYR A 202 -5.10 2.48 3.54
CA TYR A 202 -4.43 3.78 3.61
C TYR A 202 -3.33 3.83 4.68
N GLN A 203 -3.62 3.34 5.88
CA GLN A 203 -2.64 3.28 6.97
C GLN A 203 -1.43 2.41 6.61
N ARG A 204 -1.66 1.26 5.95
CA ARG A 204 -0.58 0.39 5.47
C ARG A 204 0.32 1.12 4.48
N ASP A 205 -0.27 1.83 3.51
CA ASP A 205 0.48 2.60 2.51
C ASP A 205 1.27 3.75 3.15
N LEU A 206 0.68 4.43 4.14
CA LEU A 206 1.37 5.48 4.89
C LEU A 206 2.59 4.95 5.65
N VAL A 207 2.47 3.80 6.30
CA VAL A 207 3.59 3.18 7.02
C VAL A 207 4.68 2.79 6.04
N ALA A 208 4.33 2.16 4.91
CA ALA A 208 5.29 1.81 3.86
C ALA A 208 6.01 3.04 3.31
N TYR A 209 5.27 4.13 3.04
CA TYR A 209 5.84 5.39 2.56
C TYR A 209 6.82 6.00 3.58
N ARG A 210 6.44 6.07 4.86
CA ARG A 210 7.31 6.60 5.92
C ARG A 210 8.58 5.76 6.10
N LEU A 211 8.45 4.44 6.06
CA LEU A 211 9.60 3.53 6.13
C LEU A 211 10.52 3.71 4.91
N ALA A 212 9.97 3.83 3.71
CA ALA A 212 10.75 4.08 2.50
C ALA A 212 11.50 5.43 2.57
N LEU A 213 10.84 6.48 3.08
CA LEU A 213 11.44 7.79 3.28
C LEU A 213 12.58 7.73 4.30
N LEU A 214 12.36 7.10 5.46
CA LEU A 214 13.39 6.92 6.48
C LEU A 214 14.58 6.12 5.96
N ALA A 215 14.33 5.01 5.26
CA ALA A 215 15.36 4.21 4.63
C ALA A 215 16.16 5.03 3.60
N GLY A 216 15.49 5.87 2.81
CA GLY A 216 16.13 6.78 1.87
C GLY A 216 17.06 7.79 2.56
N ILE A 217 16.61 8.43 3.64
CA ILE A 217 17.42 9.38 4.42
C ILE A 217 18.63 8.68 5.05
N ILE A 218 18.43 7.53 5.68
CA ILE A 218 19.52 6.77 6.31
C ILE A 218 20.53 6.31 5.26
N GLY A 219 20.06 5.74 4.15
CA GLY A 219 20.92 5.30 3.05
C GLY A 219 21.74 6.46 2.47
N PHE A 220 21.14 7.65 2.34
CA PHE A 220 21.84 8.85 1.89
C PHE A 220 22.96 9.25 2.86
N VAL A 221 22.67 9.34 4.16
CA VAL A 221 23.67 9.69 5.19
C VAL A 221 24.82 8.70 5.20
N LEU A 222 24.53 7.40 5.17
CA LEU A 222 25.55 6.35 5.12
C LEU A 222 26.42 6.47 3.86
N THR A 223 25.83 6.80 2.72
CA THR A 223 26.57 7.04 1.47
C THR A 223 27.51 8.23 1.61
N CYS A 224 27.07 9.34 2.20
CA CYS A 224 27.91 10.50 2.46
C CYS A 224 29.08 10.16 3.40
N LEU A 225 28.82 9.42 4.48
CA LEU A 225 29.87 8.99 5.42
C LEU A 225 30.87 8.05 4.77
N ALA A 226 30.41 7.10 3.94
CA ALA A 226 31.28 6.21 3.19
C ALA A 226 32.16 6.97 2.19
N ALA A 227 31.61 7.98 1.51
CA ALA A 227 32.38 8.85 0.62
C ALA A 227 33.44 9.66 1.38
N LEU A 228 33.11 10.21 2.55
CA LEU A 228 34.07 10.91 3.41
C LEU A 228 35.17 9.99 3.93
N ALA A 229 34.83 8.78 4.38
CA ALA A 229 35.79 7.79 4.82
C ALA A 229 36.73 7.35 3.67
N GLY A 230 36.16 7.14 2.47
CA GLY A 230 36.91 6.85 1.25
C GLY A 230 37.84 8.00 0.87
N TYR A 231 37.39 9.25 1.03
CA TYR A 231 38.21 10.44 0.79
C TYR A 231 39.42 10.51 1.72
N ILE A 232 39.24 10.31 3.03
CA ILE A 232 40.34 10.33 4.02
C ILE A 232 41.39 9.27 3.65
N ARG A 233 40.94 8.04 3.34
CA ARG A 233 41.85 6.95 2.98
C ARG A 233 42.58 7.19 1.65
N ALA A 234 41.92 7.83 0.69
CA ALA A 234 42.54 8.20 -0.58
C ALA A 234 43.55 9.36 -0.41
N ASP A 235 43.27 10.30 0.49
CA ASP A 235 44.16 11.42 0.81
C ASP A 235 45.46 10.92 1.45
N GLU A 236 45.37 10.01 2.42
CA GLU A 236 46.52 9.34 3.04
C GLU A 236 47.37 8.60 2.00
N ALA A 237 46.74 7.90 1.06
CA ALA A 237 47.44 7.15 0.03
C ALA A 237 48.15 8.05 -1.00
N THR A 238 47.63 9.25 -1.24
CA THR A 238 48.12 10.15 -2.32
C THR A 238 48.92 11.33 -1.81
N ARG A 239 49.13 11.45 -0.48
CA ARG A 239 49.81 12.58 0.18
C ARG A 239 49.25 13.94 -0.28
N GLY A 240 47.95 14.03 -0.55
CA GLY A 240 47.27 15.28 -0.89
C GLY A 240 47.28 15.73 -2.36
N TYR A 241 47.84 14.95 -3.31
CA TYR A 241 48.02 15.41 -4.70
C TYR A 241 46.71 15.55 -5.52
N TYR A 242 45.60 14.93 -5.10
CA TYR A 242 44.34 14.87 -5.88
C TYR A 242 43.15 15.64 -5.28
N THR A 243 43.39 16.54 -4.35
CA THR A 243 42.36 17.15 -3.49
C THR A 243 41.34 18.02 -4.22
N ASN A 244 41.70 18.72 -5.30
CA ASN A 244 40.78 19.64 -5.97
C ASN A 244 39.68 18.94 -6.80
N TRP A 245 40.02 17.89 -7.56
CA TRP A 245 39.03 17.22 -8.41
C TRP A 245 38.05 16.37 -7.60
N LEU A 246 38.53 15.71 -6.54
CA LEU A 246 37.68 14.94 -5.63
C LEU A 246 36.66 15.82 -4.89
N ARG A 247 37.05 17.04 -4.49
CA ARG A 247 36.12 18.02 -3.89
C ARG A 247 35.02 18.44 -4.86
N ALA A 248 35.38 18.70 -6.13
CA ALA A 248 34.40 19.03 -7.17
C ALA A 248 33.42 17.87 -7.41
N LEU A 249 33.90 16.63 -7.47
CA LEU A 249 33.07 15.44 -7.66
C LEU A 249 32.13 15.20 -6.48
N ALA A 250 32.61 15.40 -5.25
CA ALA A 250 31.77 15.32 -4.05
C ALA A 250 30.68 16.40 -4.05
N ALA A 251 31.01 17.65 -4.38
CA ALA A 251 30.03 18.74 -4.45
C ALA A 251 28.95 18.48 -5.51
N VAL A 252 29.33 18.01 -6.69
CA VAL A 252 28.39 17.62 -7.76
C VAL A 252 27.52 16.45 -7.32
N GLY A 253 28.10 15.44 -6.67
CA GLY A 253 27.36 14.27 -6.17
C GLY A 253 26.30 14.63 -5.13
N VAL A 254 26.64 15.49 -4.16
CA VAL A 254 25.70 15.97 -3.13
C VAL A 254 24.61 16.86 -3.75
N GLY A 255 24.97 17.74 -4.71
CA GLY A 255 24.00 18.57 -5.41
C GLY A 255 22.99 17.74 -6.22
N ALA A 256 23.47 16.77 -7.00
CA ALA A 256 22.61 15.92 -7.83
C ALA A 256 21.67 15.03 -7.00
N SER A 257 22.17 14.46 -5.90
CA SER A 257 21.37 13.64 -4.99
C SER A 257 20.30 14.46 -4.25
N GLY A 258 20.61 15.69 -3.84
CA GLY A 258 19.62 16.60 -3.26
C GLY A 258 18.46 16.91 -4.20
N VAL A 259 18.74 17.18 -5.48
CA VAL A 259 17.70 17.43 -6.51
C VAL A 259 16.82 16.20 -6.72
N LEU A 260 17.41 15.00 -6.75
CA LEU A 260 16.68 13.76 -6.99
C LEU A 260 15.77 13.40 -5.80
N ILE A 261 16.25 13.61 -4.57
CA ILE A 261 15.43 13.46 -3.35
C ILE A 261 14.27 14.49 -3.36
N TYR A 262 14.55 15.74 -3.74
CA TYR A 262 13.51 16.77 -3.84
C TYR A 262 12.44 16.40 -4.87
N GLN A 263 12.82 15.90 -6.05
CA GLN A 263 11.87 15.45 -7.08
C GLN A 263 11.05 14.23 -6.67
N LEU A 264 11.59 13.35 -5.82
CA LEU A 264 10.83 12.21 -5.27
C LEU A 264 9.83 12.65 -4.20
N LEU A 265 10.13 13.72 -3.47
CA LEU A 265 9.28 14.24 -2.39
C LEU A 265 8.22 15.25 -2.89
N ALA A 266 8.49 16.00 -3.96
CA ALA A 266 7.56 16.90 -4.62
C ALA A 266 6.59 16.13 -5.54
#